data_AF-A0A1H5K145-F1
#
_entry.id   AF-A0A1H5K145-F1
#
_cell.length_a   1.000
_cell.length_b   1.000
_cell.length_c   1.000
_cell.angle_alpha   90.00
_cell.angle_beta   90.00
_cell.angle_gamma   90.00
#
_symmetry.space_group_name_H-M   'P 1'
#
loop_
_entity.id
_entity.type
_entity.pdbx_description
1 polymer ?
#
loop_
_entity_poly.entity_id
_entity_poly.type
_entity_poly.pdbx_seq_one_letter_code
_entity_poly.pdbx_strand_id
1 'polypeptide(L)'
;MRQMDYGHNGGPLLDDEDALPEWQVGDLYISYCWKKARKAAWKVSRDIALYRLERAEKLGLTYEEYTLEILERGRNLQPDDQDRIDAIKRARPLA
;
A
#
# COMPACT_ATOMS: atom_id res chain seq x y z
N MET A 1 -25.19 -14.00 6.67
CA MET A 1 -23.82 -14.56 6.70
C MET A 1 -23.09 -14.01 5.50
N ARG A 2 -22.06 -13.18 5.68
CA ARG A 2 -21.28 -12.62 4.56
C ARG A 2 -20.51 -13.76 3.91
N GLN A 3 -20.66 -13.94 2.61
CA GLN A 3 -19.96 -15.00 1.86
C GLN A 3 -18.50 -14.57 1.71
N MET A 4 -17.66 -15.01 2.65
CA MET A 4 -16.20 -14.89 2.55
C MET A 4 -15.74 -16.00 1.62
N ASP A 5 -15.35 -15.66 0.40
CA ASP A 5 -14.78 -16.63 -0.53
C ASP A 5 -13.38 -17.07 -0.07
N TYR A 6 -12.94 -18.22 -0.56
CA TYR A 6 -11.58 -18.70 -0.31
C TYR A 6 -10.58 -17.80 -1.06
N GLY A 7 -9.84 -16.99 -0.31
CA GLY A 7 -8.87 -16.03 -0.84
C GLY A 7 -8.97 -14.64 -0.22
N HIS A 8 -10.07 -14.35 0.48
CA HIS A 8 -10.25 -13.06 1.15
C HIS A 8 -9.43 -12.98 2.45
N ASN A 9 -8.66 -11.90 2.63
CA ASN A 9 -7.90 -11.63 3.86
C ASN A 9 -8.76 -11.11 5.04
N GLY A 10 -10.08 -11.06 4.86
CA GLY A 10 -11.04 -10.53 5.84
C GLY A 10 -10.84 -9.05 6.22
N GLY A 11 -10.02 -8.28 5.49
CA GLY A 11 -9.71 -6.89 5.82
C GLY A 11 -10.92 -5.94 5.69
N PRO A 12 -10.90 -4.78 6.36
CA PRO A 12 -11.92 -3.75 6.18
C PRO A 12 -11.92 -3.23 4.73
N LEU A 13 -13.08 -2.74 4.24
CA LEU A 13 -13.14 -2.06 2.94
C LEU A 13 -12.25 -0.81 2.97
N LEU A 14 -11.51 -0.57 1.89
CA LEU A 14 -10.49 0.48 1.83
C LEU A 14 -11.04 1.89 1.59
N ASP A 15 -12.25 2.01 1.02
CA ASP A 15 -12.76 3.28 0.45
C ASP A 15 -13.85 3.96 1.29
N ASP A 16 -14.15 3.44 2.48
CA ASP A 16 -15.16 4.00 3.37
C ASP A 16 -14.60 4.06 4.80
N GLU A 17 -14.03 5.20 5.18
CA GLU A 17 -13.69 5.47 6.60
C GLU A 17 -14.94 5.48 7.49
N ASP A 18 -16.13 5.76 6.91
CA ASP A 18 -17.40 5.89 7.61
C ASP A 18 -18.34 4.67 7.46
N ALA A 19 -18.11 3.73 6.53
CA ALA A 19 -18.90 2.50 6.41
C ALA A 19 -18.36 1.35 7.27
N LEU A 20 -17.94 1.65 8.50
CA LEU A 20 -17.86 0.63 9.54
C LEU A 20 -19.30 0.13 9.79
N PRO A 21 -19.64 -1.14 9.48
CA PRO A 21 -20.96 -1.66 9.77
C PRO A 21 -21.18 -1.68 11.28
N GLU A 22 -22.45 -1.72 11.70
CA GLU A 22 -22.87 -1.91 13.10
C GLU A 22 -21.94 -2.92 13.82
N TRP A 23 -21.23 -2.39 14.81
CA TRP A 23 -19.92 -2.86 15.26
C TRP A 23 -19.91 -4.34 15.69
N GLN A 24 -19.21 -5.19 14.95
CA GLN A 24 -18.88 -6.56 15.39
C GLN A 24 -17.44 -6.61 15.91
N VAL A 25 -17.23 -7.23 17.08
CA VAL A 25 -15.93 -7.37 17.76
C VAL A 25 -14.83 -7.94 16.84
N GLY A 26 -15.19 -8.68 15.79
CA GLY A 26 -14.28 -9.15 14.75
C GLY A 26 -13.59 -8.02 13.97
N ASP A 27 -14.28 -6.92 13.70
CA ASP A 27 -13.79 -5.84 12.83
C ASP A 27 -12.68 -5.01 13.50
N LEU A 28 -12.71 -4.88 14.83
CA LEU A 28 -11.64 -4.24 15.61
C LEU A 28 -10.35 -5.08 15.61
N TYR A 29 -10.47 -6.40 15.78
CA TYR A 29 -9.31 -7.29 15.76
C TYR A 29 -8.70 -7.35 14.37
N ILE A 30 -9.53 -7.45 13.32
CA ILE A 30 -9.10 -7.45 11.92
C ILE A 30 -8.39 -6.13 11.58
N SER A 31 -8.99 -4.97 11.90
CA SER A 31 -8.36 -3.67 11.63
C SER A 31 -7.05 -3.49 12.41
N TYR A 32 -6.97 -3.96 13.65
CA TYR A 32 -5.72 -4.00 14.40
C TYR A 32 -4.67 -4.87 13.70
N CYS A 33 -5.01 -6.09 13.30
CA CYS A 33 -4.12 -6.99 12.58
C CYS A 33 -3.64 -6.38 11.27
N TRP A 34 -4.52 -5.74 10.50
CA TRP A 34 -4.16 -5.04 9.27
C TRP A 34 -3.21 -3.87 9.53
N LYS A 35 -3.52 -2.98 10.50
CA LYS A 35 -2.63 -1.85 10.86
C LYS A 35 -1.26 -2.35 11.32
N LYS A 36 -1.22 -3.43 12.09
CA LYS A 36 0.01 -4.07 12.56
C LYS A 36 0.82 -4.66 11.40
N ALA A 37 0.17 -5.40 10.50
CA ALA A 37 0.80 -5.99 9.32
C ALA A 37 1.33 -4.89 8.37
N ARG A 38 0.54 -3.85 8.11
CA ARG A 38 0.97 -2.67 7.35
C ARG A 38 2.21 -2.04 7.98
N LYS A 39 2.18 -1.72 9.28
CA LYS A 39 3.36 -1.15 9.96
C LYS A 39 4.60 -2.05 9.85
N ALA A 40 4.43 -3.36 9.94
CA ALA A 40 5.51 -4.32 9.81
C ALA A 40 6.10 -4.35 8.38
N ALA A 41 5.26 -4.38 7.34
CA ALA A 41 5.69 -4.38 5.94
C ALA A 41 6.49 -3.13 5.56
N TRP A 42 6.14 -1.98 6.15
CA TRP A 42 6.81 -0.70 5.90
C TRP A 42 8.07 -0.49 6.77
N LYS A 43 8.31 -1.34 7.77
CA LYS A 43 9.45 -1.22 8.67
C LYS A 43 10.72 -1.72 7.98
N VAL A 44 11.63 -0.78 7.69
CA VAL A 44 12.95 -1.06 7.12
C VAL A 44 14.03 -0.30 7.89
N SER A 45 15.31 -0.62 7.67
CA SER A 45 16.40 0.19 8.23
C SER A 45 16.39 1.59 7.61
N ARG A 46 16.98 2.56 8.32
CA ARG A 46 17.08 3.94 7.86
C ARG A 46 17.71 4.03 6.47
N ASP A 47 18.77 3.28 6.23
CA ASP A 47 19.52 3.34 4.97
C ASP A 47 18.68 2.82 3.80
N ILE A 48 17.85 1.79 4.01
CA ILE A 48 16.92 1.30 2.99
C ILE A 48 15.80 2.32 2.73
N ALA A 49 15.30 3.01 3.75
CA ALA A 49 14.32 4.08 3.56
C ALA A 49 14.91 5.24 2.74
N LEU A 50 16.14 5.66 3.04
CA LEU A 50 16.83 6.70 2.28
C LEU A 50 17.12 6.27 0.84
N TYR A 51 17.54 5.02 0.63
CA TYR A 51 17.73 4.46 -0.70
C TYR A 51 16.43 4.49 -1.53
N ARG A 52 15.30 4.09 -0.94
CA ARG A 52 13.98 4.15 -1.60
C ARG A 52 13.56 5.58 -1.90
N LEU A 53 13.83 6.52 -1.00
CA LEU A 53 13.54 7.94 -1.20
C LEU A 53 14.34 8.51 -2.36
N GLU A 54 15.66 8.28 -2.39
CA GLU A 54 16.53 8.75 -3.47
C GLU A 54 16.11 8.17 -4.83
N ARG A 55 15.71 6.90 -4.87
CA ARG A 55 15.18 6.26 -6.08
C ARG A 55 13.86 6.91 -6.52
N ALA A 56 12.94 7.12 -5.58
CA ALA A 56 11.65 7.75 -5.87
C ALA A 56 11.84 9.16 -6.47
N GLU A 57 12.70 9.97 -5.85
CA GLU A 57 13.05 11.32 -6.33
C GLU A 57 13.60 11.30 -7.75
N LYS A 58 14.54 10.40 -8.06
CA LYS A 58 15.11 10.24 -9.42
C LYS A 58 14.05 9.92 -10.48
N LEU A 59 12.98 9.21 -10.11
CA LEU A 59 11.90 8.83 -11.02
C LEU A 59 10.73 9.84 -11.00
N GLY A 60 10.78 10.85 -10.14
CA GLY A 60 9.68 11.80 -9.91
C GLY A 60 8.44 11.16 -9.27
N LEU A 61 8.65 10.11 -8.48
CA LEU A 61 7.63 9.41 -7.69
C LEU A 61 7.69 9.85 -6.23
N THR A 62 6.60 9.68 -5.50
CA THR A 62 6.62 9.78 -4.04
C THR A 62 7.28 8.54 -3.44
N TYR A 63 7.78 8.65 -2.21
CA TYR A 63 8.31 7.50 -1.46
C TYR A 63 7.29 6.35 -1.39
N GLU A 64 6.03 6.67 -1.19
CA GLU A 64 4.94 5.69 -1.11
C GLU A 64 4.70 4.99 -2.44
N GLU A 65 4.59 5.75 -3.53
CA GLU A 65 4.43 5.22 -4.90
C GLU A 65 5.56 4.24 -5.26
N TYR A 66 6.81 4.62 -5.02
CA TYR A 66 7.96 3.74 -5.29
C TYR A 66 7.98 2.52 -4.36
N THR A 67 7.67 2.71 -3.08
CA THR A 67 7.69 1.61 -2.09
C THR A 67 6.59 0.59 -2.36
N LEU A 68 5.41 1.00 -2.82
CA LEU A 68 4.32 0.09 -3.18
C LEU A 68 4.67 -0.82 -4.37
N GLU A 69 5.48 -0.36 -5.32
CA GLU A 69 5.98 -1.24 -6.40
C GLU A 69 6.85 -2.37 -5.86
N ILE A 70 7.60 -2.12 -4.78
CA ILE A 70 8.39 -3.15 -4.11
C ILE A 70 7.48 -4.07 -3.29
N LEU A 71 6.55 -3.50 -2.51
CA LEU A 71 5.75 -4.28 -1.55
C LEU A 71 4.66 -5.13 -2.23
N GLU A 72 4.01 -4.61 -3.27
CA GLU A 72 2.90 -5.31 -3.94
C GLU A 72 3.36 -6.14 -5.14
N ARG A 73 4.35 -5.64 -5.89
CA ARG A 73 4.77 -6.22 -7.17
C ARG A 73 6.17 -6.82 -7.12
N GLY A 74 6.92 -6.61 -6.04
CA GLY A 74 8.30 -7.09 -5.92
C GLY A 74 9.28 -6.39 -6.87
N ARG A 75 8.92 -5.24 -7.45
CA ARG A 75 9.71 -4.59 -8.51
C ARG A 75 10.42 -3.34 -8.00
N ASN A 76 11.73 -3.28 -8.25
CA ASN A 76 12.52 -2.06 -8.07
C ASN A 76 12.56 -1.30 -9.39
N LEU A 77 11.75 -0.23 -9.52
CA LEU A 77 11.68 0.54 -10.75
C LEU A 77 13.03 1.13 -11.14
N GLN A 78 13.36 0.99 -12.43
CA GLN A 78 14.49 1.62 -13.08
C GLN A 78 14.03 2.79 -13.95
N PRO A 79 14.95 3.70 -14.36
CA PRO A 79 14.61 4.77 -15.30
C PRO A 79 13.97 4.28 -16.60
N ASP A 80 14.31 3.07 -17.04
CA ASP A 80 13.77 2.46 -18.28
C ASP A 80 12.32 1.98 -18.12
N ASP A 81 11.76 1.92 -16.90
CA ASP A 81 10.37 1.52 -16.64
C ASP A 81 9.37 2.68 -16.89
N GLN A 82 9.60 3.47 -17.94
CA GLN A 82 8.90 4.74 -18.19
C GLN A 82 7.38 4.57 -18.28
N ASP A 83 6.90 3.55 -18.99
CA ASP A 83 5.46 3.28 -19.13
C ASP A 83 4.77 3.06 -17.78
N ARG A 84 5.45 2.35 -16.86
CA ARG A 84 4.93 2.07 -15.51
C ARG A 84 4.98 3.33 -14.65
N ILE A 85 6.08 4.08 -14.71
CA ILE A 85 6.24 5.35 -14.00
C ILE A 85 5.14 6.33 -14.41
N ASP A 86 4.87 6.44 -15.71
CA ASP A 86 3.83 7.34 -16.22
C ASP A 86 2.44 6.87 -15.83
N ALA A 87 2.19 5.55 -15.82
CA ALA A 87 0.93 4.99 -15.33
C ALA A 87 0.70 5.32 -13.85
N ILE A 88 1.73 5.24 -13.01
CA ILE A 88 1.66 5.63 -11.59
C ILE A 88 1.32 7.12 -11.47
N LYS A 89 2.05 7.99 -12.18
CA LYS A 89 1.82 9.44 -12.15
C LYS A 89 0.42 9.82 -12.62
N ARG A 90 -0.11 9.14 -13.64
CA ARG A 90 -1.48 9.36 -14.15
C ARG A 90 -2.57 8.93 -13.17
N ALA A 91 -2.28 7.97 -12.29
CA ALA A 91 -3.24 7.47 -11.30
C ALA A 91 -3.31 8.33 -10.03
N ARG A 92 -2.52 9.42 -9.94
CA ARG A 92 -2.57 10.33 -8.79
C ARG A 92 -3.98 10.94 -8.67
N PRO A 93 -4.57 11.00 -7.47
CA PRO A 93 -5.82 11.71 -7.27
C PRO A 93 -5.61 13.19 -7.63
N LEU A 94 -6.59 13.77 -8.33
CA LEU A 94 -6.64 15.21 -8.58
C LEU A 94 -6.75 15.91 -7.22
N ALA A 95 -5.78 16.77 -6.92
CA ALA A 95 -5.76 17.57 -5.69
C ALA A 95 -6.89 18.61 -5.64
#